data_AF-A0A644VKM7-F1
#
_entry.id   AF-A0A644VKM7-F1
#
_cell.length_a   1.000
_cell.length_b   1.000
_cell.length_c   1.000
_cell.angle_alpha   90.00
_cell.angle_beta   90.00
_cell.angle_gamma   90.00
#
_symmetry.space_group_name_H-M   'P 1'
#
loop_
_entity.id
_entity.type
_entity.pdbx_description
1 polymer ?
#
loop_
_entity_poly.entity_id
_entity_poly.type
_entity_poly.pdbx_seq_one_letter_code
_entity_poly.pdbx_strand_id
1 'polypeptide(L)'
;METIISILRFDLRPWLDKNNQQEDYYSPELRLTPSIREEFIPRFKTDFNIPAFSIKIKYYERLIDNNITDFINNIIRETEDESDNLIAFKLKKAKGKIKSLMTEINDLILLKDYDLNLIVSKHSDFSADRQHKEATFIFQYMLTALIKCYLEIQYHFSTHIHEDDIMGIVDIYSLILNRPAPEYIFIHEVQTLSIAPVEIKKNIKNSKSLSFTYTKLQKESSNINDLFNSLKLNTSIAEETIFSDFKHVFSGAPVSNPVKWCGAKGDLPYLIKLLNNEYKVLTFPGNSIWKIVCECFVDKDGQRFTEQSLRDQKQPKITKENIIKAAKLMK
;
A
#
# COMPACT_ATOMS: atom_id res chain seq x y z
N MET A 1 -0.61 14.76 13.79
CA MET A 1 -2.00 15.31 13.76
C MET A 1 -2.19 16.67 14.43
N GLU A 2 -1.27 17.15 15.26
CA GLU A 2 -1.44 18.46 15.93
C GLU A 2 -1.54 19.64 14.94
N THR A 3 -0.76 19.63 13.86
CA THR A 3 -0.85 20.64 12.80
C THR A 3 -2.24 20.70 12.16
N ILE A 4 -2.83 19.55 11.83
CA ILE A 4 -4.21 19.49 11.30
C ILE A 4 -5.21 20.07 12.32
N ILE A 5 -5.05 19.74 13.61
CA ILE A 5 -5.88 20.30 14.68
C ILE A 5 -5.69 21.83 14.77
N SER A 6 -4.47 22.33 14.64
CA SER A 6 -4.18 23.77 14.62
C SER A 6 -4.79 24.50 13.43
N ILE A 7 -4.76 23.90 12.24
CA ILE A 7 -5.40 24.45 11.03
C ILE A 7 -6.92 24.50 11.21
N LEU A 8 -7.49 23.48 11.85
CA LEU A 8 -8.93 23.35 12.05
C LEU A 8 -9.47 24.27 13.15
N ARG A 9 -8.77 24.35 14.30
CA ARG A 9 -9.32 24.92 15.54
C ARG A 9 -8.53 26.08 16.13
N PHE A 10 -7.23 26.18 15.84
CA PHE A 10 -6.34 27.09 16.58
C PHE A 10 -5.72 28.17 15.69
N ASP A 11 -4.41 28.30 15.79
CA ASP A 11 -3.62 29.42 15.34
C ASP A 11 -3.25 29.36 13.86
N LEU A 12 -3.35 28.19 13.23
CA LEU A 12 -3.09 27.99 11.81
C LEU A 12 -4.37 28.07 10.96
N ARG A 13 -5.49 28.57 11.47
CA ARG A 13 -6.71 28.75 10.65
C ARG A 13 -6.43 29.73 9.49
N PRO A 14 -6.68 29.37 8.22
CA PRO A 14 -6.22 30.14 7.06
C PRO A 14 -6.95 31.48 6.87
N TRP A 15 -8.10 31.67 7.52
CA TRP A 15 -8.89 32.91 7.47
C TRP A 15 -8.57 33.89 8.60
N LEU A 16 -7.64 33.57 9.52
CA LEU A 16 -7.23 34.52 10.55
C LEU A 16 -6.39 35.63 9.92
N ASP A 17 -6.56 36.87 10.39
CA ASP A 17 -5.82 38.03 9.88
C ASP A 17 -4.30 37.84 9.92
N LYS A 18 -3.80 37.24 11.00
CA LYS A 18 -2.37 36.92 11.13
C LYS A 18 -1.86 35.93 10.08
N ASN A 19 -2.74 35.11 9.51
CA ASN A 19 -2.45 34.13 8.46
C ASN A 19 -2.89 34.63 7.07
N ASN A 20 -3.30 35.90 6.96
CA ASN A 20 -3.58 36.56 5.70
C ASN A 20 -2.39 37.41 5.25
N GLN A 21 -1.20 36.80 5.21
CA GLN A 21 0.04 37.46 4.85
C GLN A 21 0.34 37.32 3.35
N GLN A 22 1.21 38.19 2.84
CA GLN A 22 1.64 38.17 1.44
C GLN A 22 2.68 37.08 1.16
N GLU A 23 3.01 36.91 -0.12
CA GLU A 23 3.93 35.89 -0.62
C GLU A 23 5.34 35.99 0.00
N ASP A 24 5.80 37.19 0.32
CA ASP A 24 7.11 37.44 0.95
C ASP A 24 7.20 36.89 2.38
N TYR A 25 6.06 36.72 3.05
CA TYR A 25 5.99 36.05 4.34
C TYR A 25 6.04 34.53 4.20
N TYR A 26 5.27 33.96 3.26
CA TYR A 26 5.17 32.50 3.12
C TYR A 26 6.35 31.87 2.37
N SER A 27 7.07 32.63 1.54
CA SER A 27 8.23 32.10 0.81
C SER A 27 9.36 31.62 1.74
N PRO A 28 9.79 32.41 2.76
CA PRO A 28 10.70 31.91 3.80
C PRO A 28 10.13 30.73 4.59
N GLU A 29 8.89 30.82 5.06
CA GLU A 29 8.25 29.78 5.89
C GLU A 29 8.22 28.42 5.16
N LEU A 30 7.87 28.42 3.87
CA LEU A 30 7.90 27.22 3.04
C LEU A 30 9.32 26.66 2.90
N ARG A 31 10.34 27.51 2.72
CA ARG A 31 11.74 27.06 2.62
C ARG A 31 12.25 26.46 3.94
N LEU A 32 11.80 27.00 5.07
CA LEU A 32 12.15 26.52 6.41
C LEU A 32 11.38 25.25 6.80
N THR A 33 10.41 24.82 5.99
CA THR A 33 9.58 23.63 6.24
C THR A 33 9.94 22.50 5.26
N PRO A 34 11.00 21.71 5.51
CA PRO A 34 11.39 20.62 4.63
C PRO A 34 10.33 19.53 4.58
N SER A 35 10.25 18.81 3.46
CA SER A 35 9.36 17.64 3.33
C SER A 35 9.82 16.52 4.24
N ILE A 36 8.87 15.91 4.94
CA ILE A 36 9.08 14.65 5.67
C ILE A 36 8.95 13.49 4.69
N ARG A 37 9.88 12.54 4.76
CA ARG A 37 9.90 11.36 3.89
C ARG A 37 8.94 10.30 4.44
N GLU A 38 8.19 9.66 3.54
CA GLU A 38 7.40 8.46 3.84
C GLU A 38 8.37 7.30 4.16
N GLU A 39 8.23 6.72 5.35
CA GLU A 39 9.00 5.53 5.79
C GLU A 39 8.28 4.22 5.39
N PHE A 40 7.17 4.34 4.67
CA PHE A 40 6.34 3.26 4.15
C PHE A 40 6.23 3.37 2.62
N ILE A 41 5.73 2.31 1.98
CA ILE A 41 5.43 2.32 0.54
C ILE A 41 4.00 2.84 0.37
N PRO A 42 3.78 4.07 -0.13
CA PRO A 42 2.45 4.63 -0.30
C PRO A 42 1.67 3.84 -1.35
N ARG A 43 0.45 3.43 -0.98
CA ARG A 43 -0.46 2.75 -1.91
C ARG A 43 -1.47 3.70 -2.53
N PHE A 44 -1.66 4.88 -1.97
CA PHE A 44 -2.60 5.87 -2.44
C PHE A 44 -1.86 7.17 -2.74
N LYS A 45 -2.25 7.82 -3.84
CA LYS A 45 -1.73 9.13 -4.21
C LYS A 45 -2.87 10.13 -4.29
N THR A 46 -2.59 11.31 -3.75
CA THR A 46 -3.44 12.47 -3.91
C THR A 46 -3.20 13.05 -5.31
N ASP A 47 -4.26 13.18 -6.10
CA ASP A 47 -4.27 13.75 -7.45
C ASP A 47 -5.05 15.06 -7.48
N PHE A 48 -4.75 15.93 -6.51
CA PHE A 48 -5.42 17.21 -6.35
C PHE A 48 -4.96 18.18 -7.45
N ASN A 49 -5.45 17.96 -8.68
CA ASN A 49 -5.03 18.61 -9.92
C ASN A 49 -5.47 20.08 -10.05
N ILE A 50 -5.77 20.73 -8.93
CA ILE A 50 -6.06 22.16 -8.88
C ILE A 50 -4.72 22.86 -8.61
N PRO A 51 -4.24 23.74 -9.50
CA PRO A 51 -2.97 24.43 -9.28
C PRO A 51 -3.00 25.31 -8.03
N ALA A 52 -1.98 25.20 -7.17
CA ALA A 52 -1.78 26.13 -6.08
C ALA A 52 -1.54 27.55 -6.62
N PHE A 53 -2.48 28.46 -6.35
CA PHE A 53 -2.47 29.85 -6.84
C PHE A 53 -1.88 30.86 -5.83
N SER A 54 -1.30 30.37 -4.73
CA SER A 54 -0.50 31.18 -3.79
C SER A 54 0.57 30.35 -3.08
N ILE A 55 1.62 30.98 -2.55
CA ILE A 55 2.67 30.29 -1.77
C ILE A 55 2.13 29.88 -0.40
N LYS A 56 1.14 30.63 0.12
CA LYS A 56 0.36 30.20 1.28
C LYS A 56 -0.23 28.82 1.09
N ILE A 57 -0.89 28.54 -0.04
CA ILE A 57 -1.43 27.20 -0.32
C ILE A 57 -0.32 26.14 -0.26
N LYS A 58 0.80 26.38 -0.95
CA LYS A 58 1.95 25.44 -0.96
C LYS A 58 2.52 25.19 0.43
N TYR A 59 2.56 26.22 1.28
CA TYR A 59 2.97 26.11 2.67
C TYR A 59 2.01 25.24 3.48
N TYR A 60 0.70 25.44 3.34
CA TYR A 60 -0.30 24.62 4.03
C TYR A 60 -0.33 23.17 3.52
N GLU A 61 -0.21 22.95 2.21
CA GLU A 61 -0.04 21.60 1.64
C GLU A 61 1.16 20.90 2.28
N ARG A 62 2.33 21.57 2.35
CA ARG A 62 3.53 21.04 2.99
C ARG A 62 3.29 20.70 4.47
N LEU A 63 2.61 21.56 5.22
CA LEU A 63 2.28 21.32 6.62
C LEU A 63 1.36 20.10 6.79
N ILE A 64 0.33 19.98 5.95
CA ILE A 64 -0.63 18.88 5.96
C ILE A 64 0.09 17.57 5.62
N ASP A 65 0.83 17.54 4.51
CA ASP A 65 1.55 16.36 4.05
C ASP A 65 2.55 15.87 5.10
N ASN A 66 3.37 16.78 5.64
CA ASN A 66 4.31 16.46 6.70
C ASN A 66 3.62 15.87 7.92
N ASN A 67 2.49 16.45 8.34
CA ASN A 67 1.78 16.00 9.54
C ASN A 67 1.06 14.66 9.36
N ILE A 68 0.57 14.37 8.14
CA ILE A 68 0.01 13.07 7.78
C ILE A 68 1.10 12.02 7.70
N THR A 69 2.19 12.30 6.98
CA THR A 69 3.31 11.37 6.82
C THR A 69 3.94 11.02 8.16
N ASP A 70 4.23 12.02 9.00
CA ASP A 70 4.77 11.79 10.34
C ASP A 70 3.81 10.96 11.20
N PHE A 71 2.50 11.20 11.10
CA PHE A 71 1.51 10.41 11.83
C PHE A 71 1.48 8.94 11.39
N ILE A 72 1.55 8.66 10.09
CA ILE A 72 1.59 7.30 9.56
C ILE A 72 2.90 6.61 9.96
N ASN A 73 4.05 7.27 9.75
CA ASN A 73 5.37 6.77 10.15
C ASN A 73 5.38 6.41 11.66
N ASN A 74 4.84 7.30 12.51
CA ASN A 74 4.76 7.05 13.95
C ASN A 74 3.90 5.85 14.30
N ILE A 75 2.72 5.69 13.69
CA ILE A 75 1.87 4.53 13.96
C ILE A 75 2.61 3.25 13.58
N ILE A 76 3.19 3.20 12.38
CA ILE A 76 3.91 2.02 11.89
C ILE A 76 5.04 1.66 12.86
N ARG A 77 5.90 2.62 13.22
CA ARG A 77 7.00 2.42 14.18
C ARG A 77 6.53 1.98 15.57
N GLU A 78 5.46 2.57 16.09
CA GLU A 78 4.91 2.22 17.42
C GLU A 78 4.23 0.85 17.46
N THR A 79 4.02 0.22 16.31
CA THR A 79 3.35 -1.09 16.19
C THR A 79 4.25 -2.17 15.61
N GLU A 80 5.50 -1.84 15.29
CA GLU A 80 6.48 -2.80 14.77
C GLU A 80 6.80 -3.85 15.85
N ASP A 81 6.65 -5.13 15.50
CA ASP A 81 6.85 -6.28 16.40
C ASP A 81 5.99 -6.31 17.68
N GLU A 82 4.90 -5.54 17.72
CA GLU A 82 4.00 -5.48 18.87
C GLU A 82 2.91 -6.55 18.86
N SER A 83 2.27 -6.77 20.01
CA SER A 83 1.17 -7.74 20.13
C SER A 83 -0.07 -7.31 19.32
N ASP A 84 -0.82 -8.29 18.78
CA ASP A 84 -2.08 -8.06 18.05
C ASP A 84 -3.05 -7.15 18.81
N ASN A 85 -3.14 -7.29 20.13
CA ASN A 85 -4.00 -6.48 20.99
C ASN A 85 -3.56 -5.00 21.01
N LEU A 86 -2.25 -4.74 21.05
CA LEU A 86 -1.74 -3.37 21.04
C LEU A 86 -1.92 -2.74 19.65
N ILE A 87 -1.63 -3.50 18.59
CA ILE A 87 -1.87 -3.08 17.20
C ILE A 87 -3.35 -2.72 17.02
N ALA A 88 -4.28 -3.59 17.41
CA ALA A 88 -5.72 -3.35 17.31
C ALA A 88 -6.16 -2.10 18.11
N PHE A 89 -5.64 -1.91 19.32
CA PHE A 89 -5.91 -0.73 20.13
C PHE A 89 -5.42 0.57 19.48
N LYS A 90 -4.16 0.58 19.01
CA LYS A 90 -3.53 1.73 18.33
C LYS A 90 -4.27 2.06 17.03
N LEU A 91 -4.59 1.04 16.24
CA LEU A 91 -5.36 1.17 15.00
C LEU A 91 -6.75 1.74 15.25
N LYS A 92 -7.48 1.21 16.24
CA LYS A 92 -8.80 1.74 16.64
C LYS A 92 -8.71 3.21 17.05
N LYS A 93 -7.71 3.57 17.85
CA LYS A 93 -7.47 4.96 18.28
C LYS A 93 -7.13 5.86 17.10
N ALA A 94 -6.26 5.43 16.20
CA ALA A 94 -5.85 6.16 15.01
C ALA A 94 -7.03 6.39 14.04
N LYS A 95 -7.71 5.32 13.64
CA LYS A 95 -8.92 5.38 12.80
C LYS A 95 -9.98 6.29 13.44
N GLY A 96 -10.20 6.18 14.76
CA GLY A 96 -11.13 7.06 15.48
C GLY A 96 -10.74 8.55 15.40
N LYS A 97 -9.45 8.88 15.62
CA LYS A 97 -8.94 10.25 15.50
C LYS A 97 -9.11 10.80 14.08
N ILE A 98 -8.77 10.02 13.05
CA ILE A 98 -8.92 10.44 11.65
C ILE A 98 -10.39 10.65 11.29
N LYS A 99 -11.28 9.71 11.65
CA LYS A 99 -12.74 9.83 11.41
C LYS A 99 -13.30 11.11 12.02
N SER A 100 -12.98 11.37 13.29
CA SER A 100 -13.41 12.58 14.00
C SER A 100 -12.97 13.86 13.27
N LEU A 101 -11.71 13.94 12.83
CA LEU A 101 -11.20 15.08 12.08
C LEU A 101 -11.85 15.23 10.69
N MET A 102 -12.05 14.11 9.97
CA MET A 102 -12.71 14.12 8.66
C MET A 102 -14.15 14.65 8.75
N THR A 103 -14.92 14.20 9.75
CA THR A 103 -16.29 14.68 9.97
C THR A 103 -16.30 16.17 10.29
N GLU A 104 -15.44 16.63 11.20
CA GLU A 104 -15.40 18.06 11.58
C GLU A 104 -14.97 18.97 10.41
N ILE A 105 -14.02 18.53 9.58
CA ILE A 105 -13.61 19.27 8.38
C ILE A 105 -14.75 19.32 7.37
N ASN A 106 -15.47 18.21 7.19
CA ASN A 106 -16.63 18.17 6.32
C ASN A 106 -17.72 19.14 6.79
N ASP A 107 -18.03 19.15 8.09
CA ASP A 107 -19.01 20.07 8.67
C ASP A 107 -18.58 21.53 8.48
N LEU A 108 -17.29 21.81 8.63
CA LEU A 108 -16.74 23.15 8.39
C LEU A 108 -16.81 23.56 6.92
N ILE A 109 -16.53 22.64 5.98
CA ILE A 109 -16.65 22.88 4.54
C ILE A 109 -18.08 23.28 4.18
N LEU A 110 -19.07 22.57 4.75
CA LEU A 110 -20.49 22.87 4.54
C LEU A 110 -20.87 24.21 5.19
N LEU A 111 -20.45 24.45 6.43
CA LEU A 111 -20.78 25.67 7.18
C LEU A 111 -20.20 26.93 6.54
N LYS A 112 -19.01 26.82 5.94
CA LYS A 112 -18.28 27.96 5.36
C LYS A 112 -18.44 28.07 3.85
N ASP A 113 -19.23 27.21 3.23
CA ASP A 113 -19.40 27.20 1.77
C ASP A 113 -18.06 27.12 1.02
N TYR A 114 -17.22 26.19 1.45
CA TYR A 114 -15.95 25.86 0.78
C TYR A 114 -16.20 24.87 -0.36
N ASP A 115 -17.13 25.18 -1.27
CA ASP A 115 -17.40 24.34 -2.43
C ASP A 115 -16.17 24.29 -3.35
N LEU A 116 -15.77 23.07 -3.72
CA LEU A 116 -14.70 22.79 -4.67
C LEU A 116 -14.92 23.53 -6.01
N ASN A 117 -16.17 23.74 -6.42
CA ASN A 117 -16.52 24.48 -7.64
C ASN A 117 -15.94 25.91 -7.68
N LEU A 118 -15.69 26.52 -6.52
CA LEU A 118 -15.09 27.86 -6.42
C LEU A 118 -13.66 27.93 -6.97
N ILE A 119 -12.95 26.80 -6.96
CA ILE A 119 -11.53 26.71 -7.31
C ILE A 119 -11.24 25.81 -8.52
N VAL A 120 -12.22 25.03 -8.98
CA VAL A 120 -12.08 24.09 -10.13
C VAL A 120 -12.39 24.75 -11.48
N SER A 121 -13.18 25.82 -11.52
CA SER A 121 -13.59 26.44 -12.79
C SER A 121 -12.39 27.00 -13.56
N LYS A 122 -12.33 26.70 -14.87
CA LYS A 122 -11.31 27.24 -15.80
C LYS A 122 -11.35 28.76 -15.92
N HIS A 123 -12.44 29.40 -15.48
CA HIS A 123 -12.64 30.84 -15.50
C HIS A 123 -12.55 31.46 -14.10
N SER A 124 -12.12 30.71 -13.09
CA SER A 124 -11.97 31.24 -11.74
C SER A 124 -10.92 32.36 -11.71
N ASP A 125 -11.37 33.56 -11.38
CA ASP A 125 -10.48 34.66 -11.01
C ASP A 125 -10.02 34.45 -9.55
N PHE A 126 -8.77 34.06 -9.34
CA PHE A 126 -8.22 33.83 -7.99
C PHE A 126 -7.91 35.13 -7.22
N SER A 127 -8.05 36.30 -7.85
CA SER A 127 -7.84 37.59 -7.18
C SER A 127 -9.06 38.03 -6.35
N ALA A 128 -10.27 37.81 -6.87
CA ALA A 128 -11.50 38.02 -6.13
C ALA A 128 -11.68 36.96 -5.02
N ASP A 129 -12.06 37.38 -3.82
CA ASP A 129 -12.29 36.51 -2.65
C ASP A 129 -11.12 35.56 -2.37
N ARG A 130 -9.90 36.04 -2.61
CA ARG A 130 -8.68 35.23 -2.56
C ARG A 130 -8.54 34.44 -1.26
N GLN A 131 -8.78 35.08 -0.11
CA GLN A 131 -8.68 34.42 1.20
C GLN A 131 -9.69 33.25 1.32
N HIS A 132 -10.90 33.43 0.83
CA HIS A 132 -11.94 32.40 0.84
C HIS A 132 -11.57 31.22 -0.06
N LYS A 133 -11.04 31.50 -1.26
CA LYS A 133 -10.57 30.47 -2.20
C LYS A 133 -9.35 29.73 -1.66
N GLU A 134 -8.41 30.42 -1.03
CA GLU A 134 -7.27 29.78 -0.35
C GLU A 134 -7.74 28.86 0.76
N ALA A 135 -8.66 29.31 1.62
CA ALA A 135 -9.25 28.47 2.66
C ALA A 135 -9.98 27.25 2.05
N THR A 136 -10.77 27.48 0.98
CA THR A 136 -11.46 26.41 0.24
C THR A 136 -10.48 25.33 -0.22
N PHE A 137 -9.39 25.74 -0.87
CA PHE A 137 -8.33 24.82 -1.29
C PHE A 137 -7.78 24.03 -0.11
N ILE A 138 -7.37 24.73 0.95
CA ILE A 138 -6.71 24.12 2.11
C ILE A 138 -7.61 23.07 2.78
N PHE A 139 -8.89 23.36 2.99
CA PHE A 139 -9.80 22.41 3.65
C PHE A 139 -10.19 21.23 2.75
N GLN A 140 -10.41 21.45 1.45
CA GLN A 140 -10.68 20.36 0.51
C GLN A 140 -9.46 19.45 0.34
N TYR A 141 -8.26 20.03 0.29
CA TYR A 141 -7.00 19.27 0.29
C TYR A 141 -6.83 18.49 1.59
N MET A 142 -7.05 19.13 2.74
CA MET A 142 -6.89 18.50 4.06
C MET A 142 -7.86 17.33 4.26
N LEU A 143 -9.12 17.46 3.81
CA LEU A 143 -10.09 16.35 3.82
C LEU A 143 -9.57 15.19 2.97
N THR A 144 -9.10 15.49 1.76
CA THR A 144 -8.52 14.50 0.83
C THR A 144 -7.31 13.79 1.45
N ALA A 145 -6.40 14.53 2.08
CA ALA A 145 -5.22 13.99 2.74
C ALA A 145 -5.57 13.09 3.94
N LEU A 146 -6.63 13.40 4.68
CA LEU A 146 -7.13 12.54 5.76
C LEU A 146 -7.76 11.25 5.26
N ILE A 147 -8.50 11.31 4.14
CA ILE A 147 -9.02 10.12 3.48
C ILE A 147 -7.87 9.23 3.01
N LYS A 148 -6.82 9.80 2.37
CA LYS A 148 -5.59 9.07 2.03
C LYS A 148 -4.99 8.42 3.27
N CYS A 149 -4.82 9.17 4.35
CA CYS A 149 -4.26 8.67 5.62
C CYS A 149 -5.04 7.48 6.19
N TYR A 150 -6.37 7.56 6.17
CA TYR A 150 -7.23 6.45 6.58
C TYR A 150 -6.99 5.18 5.75
N LEU A 151 -6.90 5.34 4.43
CA LEU A 151 -6.71 4.24 3.48
C LEU A 151 -5.31 3.61 3.60
N GLU A 152 -4.26 4.43 3.75
CA GLU A 152 -2.88 3.95 3.95
C GLU A 152 -2.76 3.12 5.23
N ILE A 153 -3.30 3.61 6.35
CA ILE A 153 -3.31 2.87 7.62
C ILE A 153 -4.13 1.58 7.47
N GLN A 154 -5.32 1.64 6.86
CA GLN A 154 -6.12 0.44 6.64
C GLN A 154 -5.38 -0.60 5.80
N TYR A 155 -4.70 -0.17 4.74
CA TYR A 155 -3.97 -1.06 3.86
C TYR A 155 -2.79 -1.72 4.59
N HIS A 156 -1.98 -0.91 5.29
CA HIS A 156 -0.81 -1.37 6.03
C HIS A 156 -1.18 -2.42 7.09
N PHE A 157 -2.29 -2.21 7.80
CA PHE A 157 -2.77 -3.11 8.86
C PHE A 157 -3.90 -4.04 8.42
N SER A 158 -4.04 -4.30 7.11
CA SER A 158 -5.15 -5.07 6.56
C SER A 158 -5.30 -6.47 7.17
N THR A 159 -4.21 -7.10 7.59
CA THR A 159 -4.21 -8.41 8.29
C THR A 159 -4.85 -8.38 9.67
N HIS A 160 -4.97 -7.20 10.29
CA HIS A 160 -5.54 -6.99 11.62
C HIS A 160 -6.94 -6.35 11.56
N ILE A 161 -7.53 -6.23 10.37
CA ILE A 161 -8.85 -5.65 10.14
C ILE A 161 -9.75 -6.74 9.57
N HIS A 162 -10.96 -6.88 10.13
CA HIS A 162 -11.95 -7.79 9.57
C HIS A 162 -12.35 -7.34 8.16
N GLU A 163 -12.59 -8.28 7.24
CA GLU A 163 -12.89 -7.96 5.83
C GLU A 163 -14.09 -7.01 5.68
N ASP A 164 -15.13 -7.19 6.49
CA ASP A 164 -16.32 -6.32 6.52
C ASP A 164 -16.05 -4.89 7.04
N ASP A 165 -14.93 -4.68 7.74
CA ASP A 165 -14.53 -3.37 8.27
C ASP A 165 -13.60 -2.59 7.30
N ILE A 166 -13.23 -3.19 6.17
CA ILE A 166 -12.41 -2.57 5.13
C ILE A 166 -13.30 -1.64 4.30
N MET A 167 -12.94 -0.36 4.27
CA MET A 167 -13.68 0.66 3.52
C MET A 167 -12.92 1.06 2.26
N GLY A 168 -13.61 1.06 1.11
CA GLY A 168 -13.16 1.74 -0.09
C GLY A 168 -13.34 3.26 0.01
N ILE A 169 -12.88 3.99 -1.01
CA ILE A 169 -12.99 5.46 -1.06
C ILE A 169 -14.47 5.89 -0.97
N VAL A 170 -15.35 5.23 -1.73
CA VAL A 170 -16.80 5.54 -1.76
C VAL A 170 -17.47 5.29 -0.41
N ASP A 171 -17.04 4.26 0.31
CA ASP A 171 -17.54 3.94 1.66
C ASP A 171 -17.17 5.03 2.66
N ILE A 172 -15.98 5.63 2.54
CA ILE A 172 -15.59 6.74 3.41
C ILE A 172 -16.52 7.94 3.22
N TYR A 173 -16.84 8.29 1.97
CA TYR A 173 -17.79 9.38 1.69
C TYR A 173 -19.20 9.08 2.23
N SER A 174 -19.71 7.89 1.97
CA SER A 174 -21.08 7.53 2.32
C SER A 174 -21.27 7.22 3.81
N LEU A 175 -20.36 6.45 4.41
CA LEU A 175 -20.50 5.91 5.78
C LEU A 175 -19.85 6.80 6.86
N ILE A 176 -18.84 7.60 6.51
CA ILE A 176 -18.16 8.49 7.49
C ILE A 176 -18.57 9.94 7.29
N LEU A 177 -18.60 10.42 6.05
CA LEU A 177 -18.91 11.82 5.74
C LEU A 177 -20.41 12.07 5.52
N ASN A 178 -21.23 11.01 5.46
CA ASN A 178 -22.67 11.08 5.19
C ASN A 178 -23.02 11.90 3.94
N ARG A 179 -22.21 11.77 2.88
CA ARG A 179 -22.41 12.49 1.62
C ARG A 179 -22.09 11.62 0.41
N PRO A 180 -22.67 11.90 -0.76
CA PRO A 180 -22.24 11.24 -1.99
C PRO A 180 -20.76 11.53 -2.26
N ALA A 181 -20.06 10.55 -2.84
CA ALA A 181 -18.73 10.80 -3.36
C ALA A 181 -18.81 11.90 -4.43
N PRO A 182 -17.85 12.85 -4.46
CA PRO A 182 -17.81 13.89 -5.48
C PRO A 182 -17.58 13.26 -6.87
N GLU A 183 -17.99 13.97 -7.92
CA GLU A 183 -17.76 13.57 -9.31
C GLU A 183 -16.26 13.37 -9.60
N TYR A 184 -15.42 14.23 -8.99
CA TYR A 184 -13.97 14.12 -9.04
C TYR A 184 -13.40 13.69 -7.70
N ILE A 185 -12.88 12.46 -7.65
CA ILE A 185 -12.17 11.91 -6.50
C ILE A 185 -10.67 12.16 -6.70
N PHE A 186 -10.07 12.97 -5.83
CA PHE A 186 -8.65 13.32 -5.89
C PHE A 186 -7.72 12.29 -5.22
N ILE A 187 -8.15 11.04 -5.15
CA ILE A 187 -7.37 9.94 -4.56
C ILE A 187 -7.50 8.76 -5.49
N HIS A 188 -6.37 8.23 -5.92
CA HIS A 188 -6.32 6.97 -6.63
C HIS A 188 -5.30 6.04 -5.98
N GLU A 189 -5.59 4.75 -6.08
CA GLU A 189 -4.62 3.73 -5.74
C GLU A 189 -3.46 3.83 -6.73
N VAL A 190 -2.25 4.02 -6.22
CA VAL A 190 -1.03 3.96 -7.01
C VAL A 190 -0.90 2.52 -7.44
N GLN A 191 -1.17 2.26 -8.72
CA GLN A 191 -0.56 1.12 -9.39
C GLN A 191 0.94 1.37 -9.31
N THR A 192 1.61 0.66 -8.41
CA THR A 192 3.06 0.59 -8.44
C THR A 192 3.41 0.11 -9.85
N LEU A 193 3.95 1.02 -10.65
CA LEU A 193 4.72 0.65 -11.83
C LEU A 193 5.84 -0.21 -11.28
N SER A 194 5.62 -1.53 -11.25
CA SER A 194 6.72 -2.44 -11.47
C SER A 194 7.39 -1.92 -12.72
N ILE A 195 8.66 -1.50 -12.60
CA ILE A 195 9.50 -1.24 -13.76
C ILE A 195 9.61 -2.60 -14.44
N ALA A 196 8.62 -2.90 -15.28
CA ALA A 196 8.73 -3.99 -16.22
C ALA A 196 9.93 -3.63 -17.10
N PRO A 197 10.92 -4.53 -17.26
CA PRO A 197 11.78 -4.43 -18.42
C PRO A 197 10.85 -4.51 -19.65
N VAL A 198 10.69 -3.38 -20.34
CA VAL A 198 10.07 -3.18 -21.67
C VAL A 198 9.01 -4.23 -22.04
N GLU A 199 7.73 -3.92 -21.81
CA GLU A 199 6.62 -4.72 -22.34
C GLU A 199 6.57 -4.63 -23.88
N ILE A 200 6.84 -5.74 -24.55
CA ILE A 200 6.31 -6.00 -25.89
C ILE A 200 4.81 -6.27 -25.72
N LYS A 201 4.00 -5.26 -26.10
CA LYS A 201 2.53 -5.24 -26.27
C LYS A 201 1.79 -6.54 -25.92
N LYS A 202 1.05 -6.49 -24.80
CA LYS A 202 0.04 -7.49 -24.40
C LYS A 202 -1.11 -7.53 -25.40
N ASN A 203 -1.34 -8.71 -25.97
CA ASN A 203 -2.62 -9.10 -26.52
C ASN A 203 -3.40 -9.80 -25.39
N ILE A 204 -4.48 -9.18 -24.91
CA ILE A 204 -5.31 -9.74 -23.84
C ILE A 204 -6.06 -10.95 -24.42
N LYS A 205 -5.66 -12.15 -23.96
CA LYS A 205 -6.51 -13.34 -23.99
C LYS A 205 -6.55 -13.90 -22.58
N ASN A 206 -7.77 -14.07 -22.06
CA ASN A 206 -8.09 -14.82 -20.85
C ASN A 206 -7.21 -16.07 -20.73
N SER A 207 -6.18 -16.03 -19.88
CA SER A 207 -5.37 -17.20 -19.56
C SER A 207 -5.53 -17.53 -18.07
N LYS A 208 -5.77 -18.82 -17.82
CA LYS A 208 -5.84 -19.41 -16.49
C LYS A 208 -4.61 -18.99 -15.67
N SER A 209 -4.79 -18.56 -14.43
CA SER A 209 -3.69 -18.28 -13.50
C SER A 209 -2.80 -19.52 -13.38
N LEU A 210 -1.49 -19.39 -13.60
CA LEU A 210 -0.52 -20.49 -13.48
C LEU A 210 0.20 -20.39 -12.14
N SER A 211 -0.42 -20.89 -11.07
CA SER A 211 0.15 -20.96 -9.73
C SER A 211 -0.22 -22.27 -9.01
N PHE A 212 0.45 -22.56 -7.90
CA PHE A 212 0.05 -23.65 -7.02
C PHE A 212 -1.07 -23.20 -6.08
N THR A 213 -1.92 -24.14 -5.71
CA THR A 213 -2.90 -24.00 -4.63
C THR A 213 -2.55 -25.03 -3.55
N TYR A 214 -2.17 -24.52 -2.38
CA TYR A 214 -1.91 -25.31 -1.19
C TYR A 214 -3.24 -25.87 -0.66
N THR A 215 -3.35 -27.19 -0.62
CA THR A 215 -4.59 -27.92 -0.29
C THR A 215 -5.14 -27.59 1.09
N LYS A 216 -4.28 -27.25 2.05
CA LYS A 216 -4.66 -26.92 3.43
C LYS A 216 -4.73 -25.42 3.71
N LEU A 217 -4.73 -24.57 2.68
CA LEU A 217 -4.72 -23.11 2.82
C LEU A 217 -5.78 -22.58 3.78
N GLN A 218 -6.97 -23.17 3.80
CA GLN A 218 -8.09 -22.74 4.66
C GLN A 218 -7.92 -23.09 6.15
N LYS A 219 -7.11 -24.11 6.47
CA LYS A 219 -6.96 -24.63 7.85
C LYS A 219 -5.59 -24.37 8.45
N GLU A 220 -4.56 -24.30 7.60
CA GLU A 220 -3.15 -24.26 8.00
C GLU A 220 -2.39 -23.22 7.16
N SER A 221 -2.96 -22.03 6.94
CA SER A 221 -2.33 -20.96 6.14
C SER A 221 -0.99 -20.49 6.69
N SER A 222 -0.76 -20.62 8.00
CA SER A 222 0.50 -20.30 8.68
C SER A 222 1.68 -21.10 8.13
N ASN A 223 1.45 -22.32 7.62
CA ASN A 223 2.50 -23.17 7.06
C ASN A 223 3.23 -22.52 5.87
N ILE A 224 2.54 -21.64 5.11
CA ILE A 224 3.17 -20.88 4.02
C ILE A 224 4.13 -19.82 4.58
N ASN A 225 3.78 -19.18 5.70
CA ASN A 225 4.65 -18.25 6.40
C ASN A 225 5.87 -18.96 6.98
N ASP A 226 5.67 -20.13 7.57
CA ASP A 226 6.76 -20.95 8.10
C ASP A 226 7.71 -21.42 7.00
N LEU A 227 7.17 -21.85 5.85
CA LEU A 227 7.96 -22.17 4.66
C LEU A 227 8.75 -20.96 4.17
N PHE A 228 8.11 -19.79 4.06
CA PHE A 228 8.76 -18.55 3.64
C PHE A 228 9.94 -18.19 4.56
N ASN A 229 9.70 -18.15 5.87
CA ASN A 229 10.72 -17.83 6.86
C ASN A 229 11.86 -18.86 6.85
N SER A 230 11.54 -20.15 6.70
CA SER A 230 12.54 -21.20 6.60
C SER A 230 13.42 -21.05 5.36
N LEU A 231 12.82 -20.74 4.20
CA LEU A 231 13.58 -20.55 2.95
C LEU A 231 14.43 -19.27 2.98
N LYS A 232 13.94 -18.20 3.61
CA LYS A 232 14.67 -16.95 3.79
C LYS A 232 15.85 -17.11 4.74
N LEU A 233 15.65 -17.79 5.88
CA LEU A 233 16.70 -18.12 6.85
C LEU A 233 17.82 -18.97 6.22
N ASN A 234 17.45 -19.89 5.32
CA ASN A 234 18.39 -20.75 4.60
C ASN A 234 18.90 -20.11 3.29
N THR A 235 18.71 -18.80 3.09
CA THR A 235 19.13 -18.01 1.91
C THR A 235 18.72 -18.64 0.57
N SER A 236 17.66 -19.44 0.57
CA SER A 236 17.17 -20.18 -0.60
C SER A 236 16.29 -19.32 -1.51
N ILE A 237 15.72 -18.25 -0.95
CA ILE A 237 15.04 -17.17 -1.67
C ILE A 237 15.71 -15.84 -1.34
N ALA A 238 15.53 -14.85 -2.21
CA ALA A 238 16.17 -13.55 -2.05
C ALA A 238 15.68 -12.80 -0.81
N GLU A 239 16.55 -12.03 -0.16
CA GLU A 239 16.24 -11.32 1.08
C GLU A 239 15.15 -10.26 0.86
N GLU A 240 15.12 -9.66 -0.33
CA GLU A 240 14.11 -8.71 -0.77
C GLU A 240 12.75 -9.36 -1.12
N THR A 241 12.63 -10.69 -1.09
CA THR A 241 11.37 -11.38 -1.42
C THR A 241 10.29 -10.98 -0.43
N ILE A 242 9.16 -10.48 -0.95
CA ILE A 242 8.00 -10.08 -0.16
C ILE A 242 7.11 -11.30 0.09
N PHE A 243 6.60 -11.44 1.31
CA PHE A 243 5.75 -12.58 1.68
C PHE A 243 4.48 -12.70 0.82
N SER A 244 3.87 -11.58 0.39
CA SER A 244 2.69 -11.61 -0.48
C SER A 244 2.95 -12.27 -1.83
N ASP A 245 4.07 -11.94 -2.48
CA ASP A 245 4.48 -12.53 -3.75
C ASP A 245 4.75 -14.04 -3.57
N PHE A 246 5.43 -14.39 -2.49
CA PHE A 246 5.65 -15.79 -2.14
C PHE A 246 4.34 -16.55 -1.85
N LYS A 247 3.38 -15.93 -1.14
CA LYS A 247 2.07 -16.50 -0.85
C LYS A 247 1.25 -16.71 -2.13
N HIS A 248 1.38 -15.84 -3.13
CA HIS A 248 0.71 -16.01 -4.42
C HIS A 248 1.17 -17.27 -5.17
N VAL A 249 2.41 -17.72 -4.97
CA VAL A 249 2.90 -19.00 -5.53
C VAL A 249 2.04 -20.18 -5.07
N PHE A 250 1.48 -20.14 -3.86
CA PHE A 250 0.81 -21.27 -3.22
C PHE A 250 -0.69 -21.03 -2.91
N SER A 251 -1.28 -19.90 -3.29
CA SER A 251 -2.68 -19.57 -2.95
C SER A 251 -3.68 -19.74 -4.10
N GLY A 252 -3.24 -20.14 -5.28
CA GLY A 252 -4.08 -20.23 -6.49
C GLY A 252 -4.34 -18.87 -7.16
N ALA A 253 -3.85 -17.79 -6.56
CA ALA A 253 -3.84 -16.46 -7.15
C ALA A 253 -2.84 -16.36 -8.31
N PRO A 254 -3.05 -15.46 -9.29
CA PRO A 254 -2.06 -15.23 -10.34
C PRO A 254 -0.73 -14.74 -9.74
N VAL A 255 0.38 -15.35 -10.17
CA VAL A 255 1.72 -14.89 -9.79
C VAL A 255 2.18 -13.81 -10.75
N SER A 256 2.12 -12.57 -10.30
CA SER A 256 2.60 -11.41 -11.05
C SER A 256 4.11 -11.23 -10.93
N ASN A 257 4.68 -11.58 -9.76
CA ASN A 257 6.10 -11.45 -9.45
C ASN A 257 6.68 -12.83 -9.11
N PRO A 258 7.50 -13.43 -10.00
CA PRO A 258 8.18 -14.67 -9.70
C PRO A 258 9.16 -14.51 -8.53
N VAL A 259 9.19 -15.49 -7.64
CA VAL A 259 10.11 -15.51 -6.50
C VAL A 259 11.53 -15.79 -7.00
N LYS A 260 12.48 -14.93 -6.64
CA LYS A 260 13.90 -15.13 -6.95
C LYS A 260 14.47 -16.24 -6.08
N TRP A 261 14.91 -17.33 -6.72
CA TRP A 261 15.53 -18.48 -6.07
C TRP A 261 17.05 -18.30 -5.98
N CYS A 262 17.55 -18.17 -4.76
CA CYS A 262 18.97 -17.99 -4.45
C CYS A 262 19.65 -19.31 -4.01
N GLY A 263 18.86 -20.36 -3.74
CA GLY A 263 19.37 -21.68 -3.37
C GLY A 263 20.06 -22.41 -4.52
N ALA A 264 20.63 -23.59 -4.24
CA ALA A 264 21.32 -24.36 -5.27
C ALA A 264 20.32 -24.81 -6.37
N LYS A 265 20.83 -25.00 -7.60
CA LYS A 265 20.00 -25.37 -8.77
C LYS A 265 19.14 -26.62 -8.54
N GLY A 266 19.60 -27.56 -7.72
CA GLY A 266 18.88 -28.79 -7.39
C GLY A 266 17.84 -28.64 -6.27
N ASP A 267 17.89 -27.55 -5.49
CA ASP A 267 17.06 -27.39 -4.30
C ASP A 267 15.60 -27.09 -4.64
N LEU A 268 15.35 -26.16 -5.57
CA LEU A 268 13.99 -25.81 -5.99
C LEU A 268 13.24 -27.01 -6.61
N PRO A 269 13.80 -27.73 -7.59
CA PRO A 269 13.13 -28.92 -8.11
C PRO A 269 12.89 -29.99 -7.04
N TYR A 270 13.82 -30.12 -6.09
CA TYR A 270 13.68 -31.08 -5.01
C TYR A 270 12.57 -30.69 -4.03
N LEU A 271 12.48 -29.41 -3.64
CA LEU A 271 11.39 -28.87 -2.81
C LEU A 271 10.03 -29.13 -3.45
N ILE A 272 9.87 -28.78 -4.74
CA ILE A 272 8.60 -28.95 -5.45
C ILE A 272 8.22 -30.43 -5.59
N LYS A 273 9.20 -31.32 -5.82
CA LYS A 273 8.97 -32.78 -5.82
C LYS A 273 8.49 -33.28 -4.46
N LEU A 274 9.05 -32.79 -3.34
CA LEU A 274 8.59 -33.17 -2.00
C LEU A 274 7.15 -32.72 -1.76
N LEU A 275 6.84 -31.44 -2.01
CA LEU A 275 5.50 -30.88 -1.79
C LEU A 275 4.42 -31.56 -2.65
N ASN A 276 4.74 -31.89 -3.91
CA ASN A 276 3.77 -32.47 -4.84
C ASN A 276 3.66 -34.00 -4.75
N ASN A 277 4.78 -34.72 -4.75
CA ASN A 277 4.77 -36.18 -4.90
C ASN A 277 4.71 -36.89 -3.54
N GLU A 278 5.47 -36.40 -2.56
CA GLU A 278 5.60 -37.04 -1.25
C GLU A 278 4.50 -36.56 -0.29
N TYR A 279 4.35 -35.26 -0.13
CA TYR A 279 3.37 -34.68 0.80
C TYR A 279 1.99 -34.47 0.15
N LYS A 280 1.93 -34.38 -1.19
CA LYS A 280 0.69 -34.22 -1.96
C LYS A 280 -0.15 -33.03 -1.49
N VAL A 281 0.52 -31.95 -1.11
CA VAL A 281 -0.12 -30.75 -0.55
C VAL A 281 -0.38 -29.66 -1.57
N LEU A 282 0.01 -29.86 -2.83
CA LEU A 282 -0.17 -28.91 -3.93
C LEU A 282 -1.20 -29.40 -4.94
N THR A 283 -2.01 -28.47 -5.42
CA THR A 283 -2.87 -28.62 -6.61
C THR A 283 -2.53 -27.49 -7.58
N PHE A 284 -2.69 -27.70 -8.89
CA PHE A 284 -2.36 -26.68 -9.89
C PHE A 284 -3.15 -26.88 -11.18
N PRO A 285 -3.37 -25.80 -11.96
CA PRO A 285 -4.04 -25.90 -13.24
C PRO A 285 -3.10 -26.44 -14.33
N GLY A 286 -3.57 -27.44 -15.08
CA GLY A 286 -2.87 -27.99 -16.24
C GLY A 286 -2.04 -29.24 -15.96
N ASN A 287 -1.25 -29.66 -16.96
CA ASN A 287 -0.64 -31.00 -16.99
C ASN A 287 0.87 -31.01 -16.65
N SER A 288 1.49 -29.85 -16.39
CA SER A 288 2.93 -29.78 -16.07
C SER A 288 3.18 -28.90 -14.86
N ILE A 289 3.61 -29.55 -13.78
CA ILE A 289 4.09 -28.88 -12.56
C ILE A 289 5.25 -27.91 -12.86
N TRP A 290 6.12 -28.28 -13.80
CA TRP A 290 7.31 -27.51 -14.14
C TRP A 290 6.98 -26.21 -14.88
N LYS A 291 5.88 -26.17 -15.64
CA LYS A 291 5.38 -24.91 -16.21
C LYS A 291 5.00 -23.92 -15.13
N ILE A 292 4.34 -24.40 -14.08
CA ILE A 292 3.97 -23.55 -12.94
C ILE A 292 5.22 -23.06 -12.23
N VAL A 293 6.23 -23.92 -11.99
CA VAL A 293 7.51 -23.50 -11.39
C VAL A 293 8.19 -22.42 -12.22
N CYS A 294 8.25 -22.57 -13.55
CA CYS A 294 8.86 -21.59 -14.46
C CYS A 294 8.13 -20.23 -14.47
N GLU A 295 6.82 -20.19 -14.18
CA GLU A 295 6.08 -18.94 -14.03
C GLU A 295 6.20 -18.35 -12.61
N CYS A 296 6.34 -19.21 -11.60
CA CYS A 296 6.38 -18.78 -10.19
C CYS A 296 7.77 -18.42 -9.67
N PHE A 297 8.84 -18.88 -10.32
CA PHE A 297 10.21 -18.71 -9.85
C PHE A 297 11.16 -18.28 -10.97
N VAL A 298 12.15 -17.46 -10.61
CA VAL A 298 13.30 -17.10 -11.45
C VAL A 298 14.59 -17.44 -10.72
N ASP A 299 15.70 -17.57 -11.45
CA ASP A 299 17.00 -17.80 -10.82
C ASP A 299 17.52 -16.56 -10.10
N LYS A 300 18.67 -16.69 -9.42
CA LYS A 300 19.32 -15.61 -8.66
C LYS A 300 19.59 -14.34 -9.48
N ASP A 301 19.76 -14.48 -10.80
CA ASP A 301 20.06 -13.39 -11.73
C ASP A 301 18.77 -12.83 -12.38
N GLY A 302 17.59 -13.36 -12.00
CA GLY A 302 16.27 -12.95 -12.49
C GLY A 302 15.86 -13.62 -13.80
N GLN A 303 16.61 -14.62 -14.28
CA GLN A 303 16.30 -15.34 -15.52
C GLN A 303 15.26 -16.44 -15.29
N ARG A 304 14.38 -16.64 -16.26
CA ARG A 304 13.37 -17.70 -16.20
C ARG A 304 14.01 -19.08 -16.32
N PHE A 305 13.59 -20.00 -15.47
CA PHE A 305 13.92 -21.41 -15.62
C PHE A 305 13.27 -22.01 -16.88
N THR A 306 13.87 -23.06 -17.41
CA THR A 306 13.22 -23.91 -18.43
C THR A 306 12.79 -25.23 -17.80
N GLU A 307 11.72 -25.86 -18.30
CA GLU A 307 11.24 -27.14 -17.77
C GLU A 307 12.35 -28.22 -17.77
N GLN A 308 13.16 -28.26 -18.83
CA GLN A 308 14.29 -29.19 -18.94
C GLN A 308 15.34 -28.93 -17.85
N SER A 309 15.66 -27.66 -17.59
CA SER A 309 16.64 -27.27 -16.58
C SER A 309 16.23 -27.64 -15.15
N LEU A 310 14.93 -27.83 -14.88
CA LEU A 310 14.40 -28.21 -13.57
C LEU A 310 14.23 -29.74 -13.44
N ARG A 311 13.77 -30.41 -14.50
CA ARG A 311 13.50 -31.87 -14.50
C ARG A 311 14.74 -32.70 -14.25
N ASP A 312 15.84 -32.34 -14.92
CA ASP A 312 17.07 -33.13 -14.96
C ASP A 312 17.98 -32.90 -13.75
N GLN A 313 17.59 -32.01 -12.83
CA GLN A 313 18.38 -31.75 -11.63
C GLN A 313 18.38 -32.95 -10.69
N LYS A 314 19.58 -33.35 -10.31
CA LYS A 314 19.80 -34.36 -9.28
C LYS A 314 19.44 -33.78 -7.91
N GLN A 315 19.06 -34.68 -7.01
CA GLN A 315 18.83 -34.34 -5.62
C GLN A 315 20.07 -33.61 -5.04
N PRO A 316 19.87 -32.51 -4.29
CA PRO A 316 20.97 -31.81 -3.67
C PRO A 316 21.69 -32.73 -2.68
N LYS A 317 23.02 -32.59 -2.59
CA LYS A 317 23.85 -33.37 -1.66
C LYS A 317 24.08 -32.66 -0.33
N ILE A 318 24.30 -31.34 -0.38
CA ILE A 318 24.72 -30.52 0.76
C ILE A 318 23.49 -29.94 1.49
N THR A 319 22.59 -29.32 0.75
CA THR A 319 21.41 -28.58 1.25
C THR A 319 20.16 -29.46 1.45
N LYS A 320 20.28 -30.77 1.22
CA LYS A 320 19.17 -31.74 1.23
C LYS A 320 18.32 -31.67 2.50
N GLU A 321 18.97 -31.70 3.66
CA GLU A 321 18.26 -31.74 4.94
C GLU A 321 17.49 -30.45 5.21
N ASN A 322 18.04 -29.30 4.82
CA ASN A 322 17.37 -28.01 4.97
C ASN A 322 16.12 -27.95 4.11
N ILE A 323 16.19 -28.42 2.87
CA ILE A 323 15.02 -28.48 1.98
C ILE A 323 13.96 -29.47 2.50
N ILE A 324 14.35 -30.61 3.08
CA ILE A 324 13.40 -31.52 3.73
C ILE A 324 12.74 -30.87 4.94
N LYS A 325 13.51 -30.18 5.79
CA LYS A 325 12.97 -29.47 6.97
C LYS A 325 11.98 -28.40 6.54
N ALA A 326 12.31 -27.59 5.54
CA ALA A 326 11.43 -26.57 4.99
C ALA A 326 10.15 -27.19 4.39
N ALA A 327 10.28 -28.25 3.58
CA ALA A 327 9.13 -28.91 2.96
C ALA A 327 8.16 -29.52 3.99
N LYS A 328 8.68 -30.04 5.12
CA LYS A 328 7.86 -30.63 6.19
C LYS A 328 6.94 -29.62 6.88
N LEU A 329 7.26 -28.32 6.85
CA LEU A 329 6.41 -27.28 7.41
C LEU A 329 5.06 -27.18 6.69
N MET A 330 4.99 -27.67 5.45
CA MET A 330 3.77 -27.67 4.64
C MET A 330 2.97 -28.98 4.75
N LYS A 331 3.54 -30.02 5.37
CA LYS A 331 2.91 -31.34 5.49
C LYS A 331 1.70 -31.28 6.40
#